data_AF-A0A835J274-F1
#
_entry.id   AF-A0A835J274-F1
#
_cell.length_a   1.000
_cell.length_b   1.000
_cell.length_c   1.000
_cell.angle_alpha   90.00
_cell.angle_beta   90.00
_cell.angle_gamma   90.00
#
_symmetry.space_group_name_H-M   'P 1'
#
loop_
_entity.id
_entity.type
_entity.pdbx_description
1 polymer ?
#
loop_
_entity_poly.entity_id
_entity_poly.type
_entity_poly.pdbx_seq_one_letter_code
_entity_poly.pdbx_strand_id
1 'polypeptide(L)'
;MRKQVWSSVLLICLAFLFGSSSSVEAQTCRPSGKIRGRKAPKGQCNEENDSLFCIKGRLYTTYKCSPPVTNHTKATLTLNSFEKGGDGGAPSECDNQYHSDDTPVVALSTG
;
A
#
# COMPACT_ATOMS: atom_id res chain seq x y z
N MET A 1 -40.98 -4.08 43.43
CA MET A 1 -41.19 -3.55 42.06
C MET A 1 -40.26 -2.38 41.72
N ARG A 2 -40.26 -1.25 42.44
CA ARG A 2 -39.40 -0.08 42.13
C ARG A 2 -37.88 -0.36 42.05
N LYS A 3 -37.33 -1.20 42.94
CA LYS A 3 -35.90 -1.58 42.93
C LYS A 3 -35.51 -2.44 41.72
N GLN A 4 -36.40 -3.34 41.29
CA GLN A 4 -36.22 -4.17 40.09
C GLN A 4 -36.16 -3.28 38.85
N VAL A 5 -37.06 -2.31 38.74
CA VAL A 5 -37.13 -1.37 37.62
C VAL A 5 -35.87 -0.52 37.55
N TRP A 6 -35.37 -0.01 38.68
CA TRP A 6 -34.09 0.73 38.71
C TRP A 6 -32.89 -0.13 38.34
N SER A 7 -32.83 -1.39 38.80
CA SER A 7 -31.77 -2.32 38.42
C SER A 7 -31.78 -2.62 36.92
N SER A 8 -32.97 -2.81 36.34
CA SER A 8 -33.12 -3.04 34.90
C SER A 8 -32.75 -1.80 34.09
N VAL A 9 -33.15 -0.60 34.54
CA VAL A 9 -32.77 0.66 33.87
C VAL A 9 -31.26 0.88 33.92
N LEU A 10 -30.61 0.61 35.07
CA LEU A 10 -29.16 0.74 35.20
C LEU A 10 -28.40 -0.24 34.29
N LEU A 11 -28.86 -1.49 34.19
CA LEU A 11 -28.29 -2.51 33.29
C LEU A 11 -28.44 -2.11 31.81
N ILE A 12 -29.58 -1.55 31.43
CA ILE A 12 -29.80 -1.04 30.07
C ILE A 12 -28.87 0.15 29.79
N CYS A 13 -28.74 1.10 30.71
CA CYS A 13 -27.82 2.23 30.56
C CYS A 13 -26.36 1.79 30.41
N LEU A 14 -25.91 0.81 31.21
CA LEU A 14 -24.57 0.25 31.08
C LEU A 14 -24.38 -0.45 29.73
N ALA A 15 -25.37 -1.22 29.25
CA ALA A 15 -25.30 -1.86 27.94
C ALA A 15 -25.21 -0.83 26.78
N PHE A 16 -25.88 0.31 26.88
CA PHE A 16 -25.74 1.40 25.91
C PHE A 16 -24.38 2.10 25.97
N LEU A 17 -23.77 2.23 27.15
CA LEU A 17 -22.43 2.82 27.32
C LEU A 17 -21.30 1.91 26.80
N PHE A 18 -21.46 0.59 26.87
CA PHE A 18 -20.51 -0.38 26.32
C PHE A 18 -20.81 -0.78 24.86
N GLY A 19 -22.04 -0.53 24.38
CA GLY A 19 -22.51 -0.85 23.03
C GLY A 19 -22.14 0.19 21.97
N SER A 20 -21.54 1.32 22.33
CA SER A 20 -20.84 2.17 21.37
C SER A 20 -19.53 1.49 21.00
N SER A 21 -19.63 0.39 20.26
CA SER A 21 -18.53 -0.15 19.48
C SER A 21 -18.04 1.00 18.61
N SER A 22 -16.88 1.56 18.98
CA SER A 22 -16.09 2.34 18.05
C SER A 22 -15.86 1.42 16.88
N SER A 23 -16.55 1.69 15.76
CA SER A 23 -16.11 1.19 14.47
C SER A 23 -14.68 1.65 14.35
N VAL A 24 -13.72 0.76 14.62
CA VAL A 24 -12.36 0.95 14.15
C VAL A 24 -12.52 0.86 12.64
N GLU A 25 -12.77 2.01 12.02
CA GLU A 25 -12.59 2.16 10.59
C GLU A 25 -11.10 1.92 10.39
N ALA A 26 -10.73 0.65 10.20
CA ALA A 26 -9.44 0.28 9.67
C ALA A 26 -9.36 1.03 8.35
N GLN A 27 -8.66 2.16 8.35
CA GLN A 27 -8.64 3.08 7.23
C GLN A 27 -8.28 2.27 6.00
N THR A 28 -9.26 2.04 5.13
CA THR A 28 -9.03 1.34 3.89
C THR A 28 -8.04 2.18 3.10
N CYS A 29 -6.95 1.60 2.59
CA CYS A 29 -5.98 2.35 1.81
C CYS A 29 -6.68 3.01 0.61
N ARG A 30 -6.57 4.34 0.53
CA ARG A 30 -7.18 5.16 -0.52
C ARG A 30 -6.10 5.81 -1.38
N PRO A 31 -6.40 6.14 -2.65
CA PRO A 31 -5.56 6.98 -3.47
C PRO A 31 -5.10 8.24 -2.74
N SER A 32 -3.81 8.50 -2.76
CA SER A 32 -3.20 9.71 -2.19
C SER A 32 -3.24 10.91 -3.14
N GLY A 33 -3.39 10.65 -4.44
CA GLY A 33 -3.34 11.69 -5.46
C GLY A 33 -3.30 11.12 -6.88
N LYS A 34 -3.03 12.01 -7.85
CA LYS A 34 -2.82 11.67 -9.25
C LYS A 34 -1.66 12.46 -9.82
N ILE A 35 -0.84 11.82 -10.65
CA ILE A 35 0.23 12.46 -11.42
C ILE A 35 -0.09 12.39 -12.92
N ARG A 36 0.34 13.40 -13.66
CA ARG A 36 0.15 13.45 -15.12
C ARG A 36 1.40 12.93 -15.81
N GLY A 37 1.24 11.88 -16.62
CA GLY A 37 2.30 11.27 -17.41
C GLY A 37 2.97 12.29 -18.33
N ARG A 38 4.31 12.29 -18.30
CA ARG A 38 5.17 13.14 -19.13
C ARG A 38 5.98 12.25 -20.06
N LYS A 39 6.42 12.81 -21.20
CA LYS A 39 7.30 12.11 -22.13
C LYS A 39 8.63 11.82 -21.43
N ALA A 40 9.11 10.58 -21.51
CA ALA A 40 10.39 10.18 -20.94
C ALA A 40 11.56 10.96 -21.58
N PRO A 41 12.62 11.29 -20.81
CA PRO A 41 13.87 11.82 -21.35
C PRO A 41 14.50 10.83 -22.34
N LYS A 42 15.17 11.34 -23.38
CA LYS A 42 15.84 10.48 -24.38
C LYS A 42 16.94 9.66 -23.70
N GLY A 43 16.96 8.35 -23.94
CA GLY A 43 18.03 7.45 -23.47
C GLY A 43 17.96 7.02 -22.00
N GLN A 44 16.86 7.32 -21.28
CA GLN A 44 16.65 6.89 -19.89
C GLN A 44 15.62 5.77 -19.75
N CYS A 45 15.31 5.06 -20.85
CA CYS A 45 14.32 3.98 -20.82
C CYS A 45 14.85 2.78 -21.60
N ASN A 46 14.90 1.65 -20.90
CA ASN A 46 15.16 0.30 -21.34
C ASN A 46 13.81 -0.41 -21.54
N GLU A 47 13.59 -1.04 -22.69
CA GLU A 47 12.34 -1.76 -23.02
C GLU A 47 12.23 -3.15 -22.36
N GLU A 48 13.10 -3.43 -21.39
CA GLU A 48 13.17 -4.70 -20.69
C GLU A 48 12.03 -4.81 -19.65
N ASN A 49 11.51 -6.04 -19.45
CA ASN A 49 10.51 -6.41 -18.44
C ASN A 49 9.22 -5.57 -18.36
N ASP A 50 8.61 -5.25 -19.51
CA ASP A 50 7.33 -4.53 -19.59
C ASP A 50 7.35 -3.14 -18.92
N SER A 51 8.47 -2.42 -18.99
CA SER A 51 8.59 -1.06 -18.48
C SER A 51 7.65 -0.09 -19.22
N LEU A 52 6.40 -0.02 -18.74
CA LEU A 52 5.33 0.76 -19.35
C LEU A 52 5.64 2.25 -19.27
N PHE A 53 5.94 2.85 -20.41
CA PHE A 53 6.10 4.29 -20.56
C PHE A 53 4.90 5.05 -19.99
N CYS A 54 5.18 6.15 -19.29
CA CYS A 54 4.15 7.10 -18.92
C CYS A 54 3.57 7.77 -20.18
N ILE A 55 2.32 7.45 -20.51
CA ILE A 55 1.61 8.02 -21.66
C ILE A 55 1.42 9.51 -21.41
N LYS A 56 1.92 10.35 -22.33
CA LYS A 56 1.80 11.81 -22.23
C LYS A 56 0.34 12.21 -22.05
N GLY A 57 0.07 12.91 -20.96
CA GLY A 57 -1.26 13.45 -20.66
C GLY A 57 -2.19 12.50 -19.90
N ARG A 58 -1.88 11.19 -19.78
CA ARG A 58 -2.63 10.23 -18.97
C ARG A 58 -2.44 10.54 -17.49
N LEU A 59 -3.50 10.39 -16.68
CA LEU A 59 -3.42 10.50 -15.23
C LEU A 59 -3.17 9.11 -14.63
N TYR A 60 -2.18 9.04 -13.73
CA TYR A 60 -1.79 7.85 -12.98
C TYR A 60 -2.06 8.08 -11.49
N THR A 61 -2.71 7.13 -10.84
CA THR A 61 -3.04 7.22 -9.41
C THR A 61 -1.81 6.95 -8.57
N THR A 62 -1.60 7.74 -7.51
CA THR A 62 -0.53 7.51 -6.53
C THR A 62 -1.08 6.99 -5.22
N TYR A 63 -0.32 6.16 -4.54
CA TYR A 63 -0.64 5.64 -3.21
C TYR A 63 0.51 5.93 -2.25
N LYS A 64 0.17 6.23 -0.99
CA LYS A 64 1.10 6.34 0.14
C LYS A 64 0.77 5.29 1.21
N CYS A 65 0.08 4.24 0.79
CA CYS A 65 -0.39 3.16 1.61
C CYS A 65 -0.49 1.89 0.76
N SER A 66 -0.49 0.75 1.42
CA SER A 66 -0.81 -0.55 0.82
C SER A 66 -1.96 -1.25 1.55
N PRO A 67 -2.55 -2.32 0.97
CA PRO A 67 -3.51 -3.14 1.68
C PRO A 67 -2.95 -3.69 3.01
N PRO A 68 -3.81 -4.01 3.99
CA PRO A 68 -3.36 -4.56 5.28
C PRO A 68 -2.52 -5.83 5.12
N VAL A 69 -1.42 -5.89 5.88
CA VAL A 69 -0.58 -7.08 5.96
C VAL A 69 -1.26 -8.12 6.85
N THR A 70 -1.39 -9.34 6.34
CA THR A 70 -1.92 -10.52 7.03
C THR A 70 -0.96 -11.70 6.88
N ASN A 71 -1.20 -12.80 7.60
CA ASN A 71 -0.43 -14.04 7.44
C ASN A 71 -0.44 -14.59 6.00
N HIS A 72 -1.43 -14.20 5.19
CA HIS A 72 -1.55 -14.57 3.78
C HIS A 72 -1.90 -13.35 2.93
N THR A 73 -1.02 -12.35 2.95
CA THR A 73 -1.20 -11.11 2.18
C THR A 73 -1.22 -11.42 0.68
N LYS A 74 -2.32 -11.09 0.01
CA LYS A 74 -2.41 -11.20 -1.45
C LYS A 74 -1.62 -10.07 -2.09
N ALA A 75 -0.80 -10.41 -3.07
CA ALA A 75 0.00 -9.46 -3.84
C ALA A 75 0.10 -9.90 -5.30
N THR A 76 0.47 -8.95 -6.16
CA THR A 76 0.89 -9.23 -7.53
C THR A 76 2.41 -9.28 -7.56
N LEU A 77 2.97 -10.41 -8.01
CA LEU A 77 4.41 -10.54 -8.22
C LEU A 77 4.77 -9.99 -9.61
N THR A 78 5.76 -9.11 -9.67
CA THR A 78 6.35 -8.58 -10.90
C THR A 78 7.83 -8.95 -10.96
N LEU A 79 8.42 -8.96 -12.15
CA LEU A 79 9.85 -9.22 -12.36
C LEU A 79 10.60 -7.88 -12.44
N ASN A 80 11.76 -7.80 -11.80
CA ASN A 80 12.63 -6.63 -11.82
C ASN A 80 14.10 -7.08 -11.67
N SER A 81 15.01 -6.52 -12.47
CA SER A 81 16.45 -6.66 -12.24
C SER A 81 16.96 -5.60 -11.25
N PHE A 82 17.69 -6.04 -10.23
CA PHE A 82 18.31 -5.16 -9.22
C PHE A 82 19.79 -4.91 -9.49
N GLU A 83 20.28 -5.37 -10.64
CA GLU A 83 21.65 -5.19 -11.05
C GLU A 83 21.94 -3.76 -11.51
N LYS A 84 23.24 -3.43 -11.52
CA LYS A 84 23.68 -2.15 -12.04
C LYS A 84 23.44 -2.07 -13.55
N GLY A 85 22.59 -1.14 -13.96
CA GLY A 85 22.20 -0.97 -15.37
C GLY A 85 21.00 -1.82 -15.78
N GLY A 86 20.43 -2.61 -14.86
CA GLY A 86 19.12 -3.23 -15.03
C GLY A 86 17.97 -2.26 -14.77
N ASP A 87 16.76 -2.82 -14.68
CA ASP A 87 15.50 -2.06 -14.60
C ASP A 87 15.33 -1.22 -13.33
N GLY A 88 15.92 -1.66 -12.21
CA GLY A 88 15.84 -0.94 -10.94
C GLY A 88 16.45 0.47 -11.01
N GLY A 89 17.33 0.72 -11.99
CA GLY A 89 17.98 2.01 -12.22
C GLY A 89 18.97 2.40 -11.13
N ALA A 90 18.46 2.85 -9.99
CA ALA A 90 19.26 3.24 -8.82
C ALA A 90 19.54 2.06 -7.89
N PRO A 91 20.54 2.15 -6.99
CA PRO A 91 20.74 1.17 -5.92
C PRO A 91 19.51 1.04 -5.01
N SER A 92 19.34 -0.13 -4.40
CA SER A 92 18.23 -0.43 -3.47
C SER A 92 18.21 0.52 -2.27
N GLU A 93 17.04 1.04 -1.92
CA GLU A 93 16.88 2.08 -0.89
C GLU A 93 17.32 1.61 0.52
N CYS A 94 17.14 0.33 0.85
CA CYS A 94 17.44 -0.18 2.19
C CYS A 94 18.93 -0.19 2.53
N ASP A 95 19.81 -0.37 1.54
CA ASP A 95 21.25 -0.57 1.76
C ASP A 95 22.16 0.22 0.80
N ASN A 96 21.58 0.96 -0.15
CA ASN A 96 22.28 1.72 -1.19
C ASN A 96 23.19 0.86 -2.07
N GLN A 97 22.83 -0.42 -2.31
CA GLN A 97 23.59 -1.34 -3.15
C GLN A 97 22.77 -1.89 -4.31
N TYR A 98 23.48 -2.35 -5.35
CA TYR A 98 22.91 -3.19 -6.40
C TYR A 98 23.00 -4.66 -5.96
N HIS A 99 22.06 -5.47 -6.42
CA HIS A 99 21.96 -6.90 -6.07
C HIS A 99 21.96 -7.72 -7.36
N SER A 100 22.67 -8.85 -7.36
CA SER A 100 22.64 -9.75 -8.52
C SER A 100 21.27 -10.37 -8.69
N ASP A 101 20.87 -10.66 -9.94
CA ASP A 101 19.58 -11.28 -10.24
C ASP A 101 19.45 -12.72 -9.70
N ASP A 102 20.57 -13.36 -9.36
CA ASP A 102 20.60 -14.65 -8.66
C ASP A 102 20.31 -14.53 -7.15
N THR A 103 20.27 -13.31 -6.61
CA THR A 103 20.01 -13.05 -5.18
C THR A 103 18.49 -12.92 -4.97
N PRO A 104 17.87 -13.70 -4.07
CA PRO A 104 16.43 -13.63 -3.82
C PRO A 104 16.08 -12.38 -3.00
N VAL A 105 15.94 -11.24 -3.66
CA VAL A 105 15.53 -9.95 -3.09
C VAL A 105 14.23 -9.46 -3.73
N VAL A 106 13.50 -8.61 -3.01
CA VAL A 106 12.23 -8.03 -3.48
C VAL A 106 12.14 -6.56 -3.11
N ALA A 107 11.40 -5.79 -3.92
CA ALA A 107 10.91 -4.47 -3.55
C ALA A 107 9.41 -4.57 -3.22
N LEU A 108 8.95 -3.77 -2.26
CA LEU A 108 7.55 -3.68 -1.88
C LEU A 108 6.98 -2.33 -2.28
N SER A 109 5.71 -2.31 -2.66
CA SER A 109 4.95 -1.06 -2.82
C SER A 109 4.96 -0.25 -1.52
N THR A 110 4.92 1.08 -1.63
CA THR A 110 4.79 1.97 -0.47
C THR A 110 3.58 1.58 0.39
N GLY A 111 3.81 1.37 1.68
CA GLY A 111 2.85 0.85 2.66
C GLY A 111 2.43 1.85 3.72
#